data_AF-A0A2A5M1K2-F1
#
_entry.id   AF-A0A2A5M1K2-F1
#
_cell.length_a   1.000
_cell.length_b   1.000
_cell.length_c   1.000
_cell.angle_alpha   90.00
_cell.angle_beta   90.00
_cell.angle_gamma   90.00
#
_symmetry.space_group_name_H-M   'P 1'
#
loop_
_entity.id
_entity.type
_entity.pdbx_description
1 polymer ?
#
loop_
_entity_poly.entity_id
_entity_poly.type
_entity_poly.pdbx_seq_one_letter_code
_entity_poly.pdbx_strand_id
1 'polypeptide(L)'
;MDDLMSQAVDLMVAGMGFVFAFLIVLVFATLLMSKLLTRFAPPEPATPAKSPRARSKAPVSVDPDTAEAIKKAIAQFRSRHKK
;
A
#
# COMPACT_ATOMS: atom_id res chain seq x y z
N MET A 1 -45.11 -32.33 2.42
CA MET A 1 -43.66 -32.23 2.10
C MET A 1 -43.32 -30.83 1.64
N ASP A 2 -44.18 -30.20 0.83
CA ASP A 2 -43.98 -28.82 0.34
C ASP A 2 -43.88 -27.77 1.47
N ASP A 3 -44.64 -27.94 2.55
CA ASP A 3 -44.68 -26.99 3.68
C ASP A 3 -43.36 -26.92 4.46
N LEU A 4 -42.73 -28.07 4.70
CA LEU A 4 -41.42 -28.12 5.37
C LEU A 4 -40.30 -27.56 4.50
N MET A 5 -40.38 -27.77 3.17
CA MET A 5 -39.42 -27.18 2.24
C MET A 5 -39.58 -25.66 2.17
N SER A 6 -40.81 -25.15 2.14
CA SER A 6 -41.08 -23.71 2.21
C SER A 6 -40.53 -23.10 3.49
N GLN A 7 -40.77 -23.75 4.63
CA GLN A 7 -40.29 -23.27 5.93
C GLN A 7 -38.76 -23.29 6.05
N ALA A 8 -38.10 -24.28 5.44
CA ALA A 8 -36.64 -24.33 5.36
C ALA A 8 -36.07 -23.20 4.50
N VAL A 9 -36.73 -22.86 3.38
CA VAL A 9 -36.34 -21.72 2.53
C VAL A 9 -36.54 -20.40 3.27
N ASP A 10 -37.67 -20.21 3.95
CA ASP A 10 -37.90 -19.01 4.76
C ASP A 10 -36.84 -18.85 5.85
N LEU A 11 -36.49 -19.94 6.54
CA LEU A 11 -35.44 -19.92 7.55
C LEU A 11 -34.06 -19.58 6.96
N MET A 12 -33.73 -20.13 5.78
CA MET A 12 -32.49 -19.81 5.08
C MET A 12 -32.44 -18.33 4.68
N VAL A 13 -33.52 -17.80 4.10
CA VAL A 13 -33.60 -16.39 3.69
C VAL A 13 -33.53 -15.47 4.91
N ALA A 14 -34.25 -15.79 5.99
CA ALA A 14 -34.20 -15.02 7.23
C ALA A 14 -32.81 -15.03 7.86
N GLY A 15 -32.19 -16.21 7.99
CA GLY A 15 -30.86 -16.37 8.58
C GLY A 15 -29.78 -15.69 7.74
N MET A 16 -29.76 -15.95 6.43
CA MET A 16 -28.79 -15.35 5.51
C MET A 16 -28.99 -13.83 5.38
N GLY A 17 -30.24 -13.36 5.36
CA GLY A 17 -30.57 -11.94 5.31
C GLY A 17 -30.11 -11.18 6.55
N PHE A 18 -30.31 -11.76 7.74
CA PHE A 18 -29.82 -11.16 8.99
C PHE A 18 -28.28 -11.06 9.01
N VAL A 19 -27.59 -12.15 8.64
CA VAL A 19 -26.12 -12.14 8.56
C VAL A 19 -25.64 -11.10 7.54
N PHE A 20 -26.26 -11.03 6.37
CA PHE A 20 -25.91 -10.05 5.35
C PHE A 20 -26.10 -8.61 5.84
N ALA A 21 -27.24 -8.29 6.47
CA ALA A 21 -27.49 -6.98 7.06
C ALA A 21 -26.47 -6.65 8.17
N PHE A 22 -26.14 -7.63 9.02
CA PHE A 22 -25.14 -7.46 10.06
C PHE A 22 -23.74 -7.17 9.50
N LEU A 23 -23.33 -7.88 8.44
CA LEU A 23 -22.07 -7.62 7.75
C LEU A 23 -22.05 -6.23 7.11
N ILE A 24 -23.16 -5.77 6.49
CA ILE A 24 -23.27 -4.41 5.96
C ILE A 24 -23.01 -3.39 7.08
N VAL A 25 -23.67 -3.56 8.24
CA VAL A 25 -23.48 -2.67 9.39
C VAL A 25 -22.02 -2.70 9.87
N LEU A 26 -21.39 -3.86 9.95
CA LEU A 26 -19.97 -4.00 10.30
C LEU A 26 -19.04 -3.31 9.29
N VAL A 27 -19.32 -3.40 8.00
CA VAL A 27 -18.55 -2.70 6.97
C VAL A 27 -18.68 -1.20 7.16
N PHE A 28 -19.88 -0.67 7.40
CA PHE A 28 -20.05 0.76 7.71
C PHE A 28 -19.34 1.18 8.99
N ALA A 29 -19.37 0.35 10.04
CA ALA A 29 -18.68 0.63 11.29
C ALA A 29 -17.16 0.68 11.11
N THR A 30 -16.59 -0.25 10.35
CA THR A 30 -15.14 -0.27 10.05
C THR A 30 -14.72 0.87 9.12
N LEU A 31 -15.57 1.25 8.16
CA LEU A 31 -15.36 2.44 7.33
C LEU A 31 -15.42 3.73 8.15
N LEU A 32 -16.38 3.83 9.09
CA LEU A 32 -16.47 4.96 10.00
C LEU A 32 -15.22 5.02 10.88
N MET A 33 -14.79 3.89 11.45
CA MET A 33 -13.55 3.81 12.22
C MET A 33 -12.35 4.26 11.37
N SER A 34 -12.21 3.79 10.13
CA SER A 34 -11.15 4.21 9.22
C SER A 34 -11.18 5.73 8.95
N LYS A 35 -12.37 6.30 8.74
CA LYS A 35 -12.56 7.74 8.53
C LYS A 35 -12.27 8.57 9.77
N LEU A 36 -12.66 8.09 10.94
CA LEU A 36 -12.36 8.72 12.22
C LEU A 36 -10.85 8.69 12.48
N LEU A 37 -10.21 7.54 12.28
CA LEU A 37 -8.75 7.42 12.43
C LEU A 37 -8.01 8.34 11.47
N THR A 38 -8.34 8.36 10.18
CA THR A 38 -7.70 9.28 9.21
C THR A 38 -7.98 10.76 9.48
N ARG A 39 -9.09 11.09 10.13
CA ARG A 39 -9.45 12.48 10.45
C ARG A 39 -8.84 12.98 11.77
N PHE A 40 -8.74 12.11 12.78
CA PHE A 40 -8.29 12.46 14.13
C PHE A 40 -6.84 12.05 14.43
N ALA A 41 -6.29 11.08 13.70
CA ALA A 41 -4.86 10.77 13.79
C ALA A 41 -4.04 11.84 13.03
N PRO A 42 -2.88 12.24 13.55
CA PRO A 42 -1.93 13.07 12.81
C PRO A 42 -1.59 12.41 11.46
N PRO A 43 -1.36 13.19 10.39
CA PRO A 43 -0.93 12.62 9.12
C PRO A 43 0.34 11.80 9.37
N GLU A 44 0.24 10.50 9.13
CA GLU A 44 1.41 9.62 9.12
C GLU A 44 2.41 10.24 8.13
N PRO A 45 3.71 10.41 8.50
CA PRO A 45 4.68 10.96 7.58
C PRO A 45 4.60 10.13 6.31
N ALA A 46 4.34 10.81 5.18
CA ALA A 46 4.07 10.16 3.91
C ALA A 46 5.16 9.12 3.63
N THR A 47 4.85 7.85 3.90
CA THR A 47 5.64 6.77 3.32
C THR A 47 5.44 6.97 1.83
N PRO A 48 6.52 7.24 1.06
CA PRO A 48 6.36 7.52 -0.34
C PRO A 48 5.62 6.34 -0.93
N ALA A 49 4.39 6.59 -1.39
CA ALA A 49 3.66 5.62 -2.18
C ALA A 49 4.65 5.14 -3.23
N LYS A 50 4.86 3.82 -3.34
CA LYS A 50 5.63 3.25 -4.45
C LYS A 50 4.88 3.61 -5.72
N SER A 51 5.17 4.81 -6.23
CA SER A 51 4.76 5.27 -7.54
C SER A 51 5.25 4.22 -8.53
N PRO A 52 4.38 3.74 -9.45
CA PRO A 52 4.86 2.95 -10.58
C PRO A 52 6.01 3.74 -11.20
N ARG A 53 7.21 3.16 -11.17
CA ARG A 53 8.48 3.81 -11.53
C ARG A 53 8.39 4.38 -12.94
N ALA A 54 7.89 5.60 -13.07
CA ALA A 54 8.04 6.40 -14.27
C ALA A 54 9.53 6.67 -14.37
N ARG A 55 10.18 6.01 -15.34
CA ARG A 55 11.57 6.27 -15.70
C ARG A 55 11.64 7.72 -16.16
N SER A 56 11.97 8.63 -15.26
CA SER A 56 12.36 9.98 -15.64
C SER A 56 13.67 9.85 -16.40
N LYS A 57 13.58 10.04 -17.72
CA LYS A 57 14.74 10.38 -18.57
C LYS A 57 15.21 11.78 -18.16
N ALA A 58 15.88 11.91 -17.03
CA ALA A 58 16.73 13.07 -16.79
C ALA A 58 18.02 12.86 -17.60
N PRO A 59 18.52 13.88 -18.32
CA PRO A 59 19.85 13.80 -18.90
C PRO A 59 20.84 13.52 -17.77
N VAL A 60 21.73 12.55 -17.98
CA VAL A 60 22.80 12.21 -17.03
C VAL A 60 23.84 13.34 -17.09
N SER A 61 23.52 14.51 -16.52
CA SER A 61 24.53 15.48 -16.15
C SER A 61 25.23 14.88 -14.94
N VAL A 62 26.39 14.27 -15.16
CA VAL A 62 27.23 13.79 -14.07
C VAL A 62 27.59 15.00 -13.23
N ASP A 63 27.14 14.99 -11.98
CA ASP A 63 27.42 16.05 -11.03
C ASP A 63 28.94 16.18 -10.86
N PRO A 64 29.52 17.40 -10.93
CA PRO A 64 30.98 17.60 -10.87
C PRO A 64 31.62 16.95 -9.65
N ASP A 65 30.93 16.92 -8.50
CA ASP A 65 31.40 16.25 -7.29
C ASP A 65 31.51 14.73 -7.47
N THR A 66 30.58 14.13 -8.24
CA THR A 66 30.62 12.71 -8.57
C THR A 66 31.80 12.40 -9.49
N ALA A 67 32.08 13.27 -10.47
CA ALA A 67 33.23 13.11 -11.35
C ALA A 67 34.57 13.22 -10.59
N GLU A 68 34.66 14.13 -9.61
CA GLU A 68 35.85 14.28 -8.76
C GLU A 68 36.04 13.07 -7.83
N ALA A 69 34.97 12.59 -7.21
CA ALA A 69 34.99 11.39 -6.38
C ALA A 69 35.46 10.15 -7.17
N ILE A 70 34.98 9.98 -8.41
CA ILE A 70 35.41 8.89 -9.30
C ILE A 70 36.90 9.03 -9.64
N LYS A 71 37.38 10.24 -9.97
CA LYS A 71 38.81 10.47 -10.24
C LYS A 71 39.69 10.12 -9.04
N LYS A 72 39.30 10.52 -7.84
CA LYS A 72 40.02 10.22 -6.59
C LYS A 72 40.05 8.72 -6.32
N ALA A 73 38.92 8.03 -6.51
CA ALA A 73 38.82 6.58 -6.36
C ALA A 73 39.76 5.84 -7.33
N ILE A 74 39.81 6.26 -8.61
CA ILE A 74 40.71 5.67 -9.61
C ILE A 74 42.18 5.91 -9.25
N ALA A 75 42.53 7.14 -8.83
CA ALA A 75 43.91 7.48 -8.42
C ALA A 75 44.35 6.63 -7.22
N GLN A 76 43.47 6.44 -6.23
CA GLN A 76 43.71 5.61 -5.05
C GLN A 76 43.81 4.12 -5.39
N PHE A 77 43.00 3.62 -6.33
CA PHE A 77 43.11 2.25 -6.81
C PHE A 77 44.45 2.01 -7.51
N ARG A 78 44.84 2.91 -8.44
CA ARG A 78 46.10 2.78 -9.19
C ARG A 78 47.34 2.88 -8.29
N SER A 79 47.34 3.76 -7.29
CA SER A 79 48.45 3.84 -6.34
C SER A 79 48.57 2.58 -5.48
N ARG A 80 47.42 1.98 -5.13
CA ARG A 80 47.35 0.75 -4.33
C ARG A 80 47.66 -0.52 -5.11
N HIS A 81 47.43 -0.52 -6.43
CA HIS A 81 47.71 -1.63 -7.35
C HIS A 81 49.06 -1.53 -8.10
N LYS A 82 49.85 -0.48 -7.86
CA LYS A 82 51.23 -0.34 -8.39
C LYS A 82 52.26 -0.88 -7.38
N LYS A 83 52.12 -2.16 -7.01
CA LYS A 83 53.17 -2.96 -6.35
C LYS A 83 53.38 -4.23 -7.15
#